data_AF-A0A848LCZ1-F1
#
_entry.id   AF-A0A848LCZ1-F1
#
_cell.length_a   1.000
_cell.length_b   1.000
_cell.length_c   1.000
_cell.angle_alpha   90.00
_cell.angle_beta   90.00
_cell.angle_gamma   90.00
#
_symmetry.space_group_name_H-M   'P 1'
#
loop_
_entity.id
_entity.type
_entity.pdbx_description
1 polymer ?
#
loop_
_entity_poly.entity_id
_entity_poly.type
_entity_poly.pdbx_seq_one_letter_code
_entity_poly.pdbx_strand_id
1 'polypeptide(L)'
;MPPRQPPSRSRSAHLRLAGWLLLGACACSRPAQPEVHPSIQATPAPAADASPAPAVAASPSGAGEATAPSAPDAGPALSIAKLLRLKPVSGTHVIEGFVTRVVPCPPCPKGAMCKPCMGDHVIVSDTLRAPENHDQLGAGDVIVFVPRPALMRRMSEGQRYGLTVRIRPMKTTAQPINDVELTDLRLLSP
;
A
#
# COMPACT_ATOMS: atom_id res chain seq x y z
N MET A 1 36.20 -37.29 -1.35
CA MET A 1 35.98 -37.46 0.10
C MET A 1 35.21 -36.24 0.62
N PRO A 2 33.92 -36.35 0.97
CA PRO A 2 33.18 -35.21 1.53
C PRO A 2 33.42 -35.07 3.04
N PRO A 3 33.75 -33.87 3.58
CA PRO A 3 33.72 -33.66 5.01
C PRO A 3 32.29 -33.36 5.52
N ARG A 4 32.08 -33.85 6.73
CA ARG A 4 30.83 -34.08 7.47
C ARG A 4 30.14 -32.78 7.90
N GLN A 5 28.80 -32.80 7.91
CA GLN A 5 27.97 -31.81 8.61
C GLN A 5 28.17 -31.90 10.14
N PRO A 6 28.24 -30.77 10.87
CA PRO A 6 28.11 -30.75 12.32
C PRO A 6 26.64 -30.74 12.80
N PRO A 7 26.36 -31.26 14.01
CA PRO A 7 25.01 -31.54 14.50
C PRO A 7 24.25 -30.31 15.02
N SER A 8 22.94 -30.45 14.96
CA SER A 8 21.92 -29.56 15.53
C SER A 8 22.14 -29.33 17.03
N ARG A 9 22.11 -28.05 17.45
CA ARG A 9 21.97 -27.69 18.86
C ARG A 9 20.54 -27.25 19.14
N SER A 10 19.75 -28.24 19.53
CA SER A 10 18.58 -28.06 20.37
C SER A 10 18.99 -27.37 21.68
N ARG A 11 18.36 -26.24 22.00
CA ARG A 11 18.35 -25.65 23.34
C ARG A 11 16.91 -25.34 23.72
N SER A 12 16.22 -26.40 24.14
CA SER A 12 15.15 -26.27 25.12
C SER A 12 15.78 -26.09 26.49
N ALA A 13 15.45 -25.03 27.22
CA ALA A 13 15.53 -25.01 28.67
C ALA A 13 14.89 -23.75 29.31
N HIS A 14 13.87 -24.05 30.11
CA HIS A 14 13.43 -23.39 31.34
C HIS A 14 12.69 -22.04 31.26
N LEU A 15 11.39 -22.04 31.55
CA LEU A 15 10.78 -22.00 32.90
C LEU A 15 11.11 -20.69 33.65
N ARG A 16 10.20 -19.72 33.59
CA ARG A 16 9.82 -18.91 34.76
C ARG A 16 8.31 -18.68 34.76
N LEU A 17 7.67 -19.38 35.68
CA LEU A 17 6.37 -19.05 36.25
C LEU A 17 6.44 -17.70 36.99
N ALA A 18 5.24 -17.18 37.21
CA ALA A 18 4.82 -16.30 38.31
C ALA A 18 4.76 -14.80 38.02
N GLY A 19 3.52 -14.36 37.80
CA GLY A 19 2.96 -13.24 38.53
C GLY A 19 3.00 -11.89 37.82
N TRP A 20 1.82 -11.33 37.56
CA TRP A 20 1.20 -10.40 38.50
C TRP A 20 -0.23 -10.12 38.03
N LEU A 21 -1.20 -10.38 38.90
CA LEU A 21 -2.49 -9.70 38.88
C LEU A 21 -2.22 -8.22 39.08
N LEU A 22 -2.78 -7.37 38.23
CA LEU A 22 -3.24 -6.03 38.63
C LEU A 22 -4.47 -5.71 37.79
N LEU A 23 -5.63 -5.91 38.43
CA LEU A 23 -6.90 -5.29 38.06
C LEU A 23 -6.67 -3.77 38.04
N GLY A 24 -6.84 -3.16 36.87
CA GLY A 24 -6.82 -1.72 36.68
C GLY A 24 -8.02 -1.28 35.85
N ALA A 25 -9.23 -1.44 36.40
CA ALA A 25 -10.43 -0.86 35.83
C ALA A 25 -10.42 0.66 36.04
N CYS A 26 -9.85 1.41 35.09
CA CYS A 26 -10.05 2.85 35.01
C CYS A 26 -11.23 3.15 34.07
N ALA A 27 -12.42 3.22 34.67
CA ALA A 27 -13.60 3.83 34.08
C ALA A 27 -13.34 5.34 33.91
N CYS A 28 -13.02 5.77 32.69
CA CYS A 28 -13.03 7.18 32.33
C CYS A 28 -14.41 7.54 31.77
N SER A 29 -15.30 7.93 32.67
CA SER A 29 -16.54 8.66 32.39
C SER A 29 -16.19 9.94 31.63
N ARG A 30 -16.67 10.06 30.39
CA ARG A 30 -16.45 11.23 29.54
C ARG A 30 -17.69 12.13 29.63
N PRO A 31 -17.59 13.37 30.13
CA PRO A 31 -18.73 14.26 30.24
C PRO A 31 -19.18 14.74 28.86
N ALA A 32 -20.48 14.69 28.63
CA ALA A 32 -21.17 15.35 27.53
C ALA A 32 -20.86 16.85 27.56
N GLN A 33 -20.43 17.41 26.43
CA GLN A 33 -20.26 18.85 26.24
C GLN A 33 -21.35 19.34 25.27
N PRO A 34 -21.98 20.49 25.56
CA PRO A 34 -23.11 21.01 24.80
C PRO A 34 -22.70 21.60 23.45
N GLU A 35 -23.59 21.42 22.48
CA GLU A 35 -23.54 22.03 21.15
C GLU A 35 -23.60 23.57 21.24
N VAL A 36 -22.64 24.24 20.60
CA VAL A 36 -22.76 25.65 20.23
C VAL A 36 -22.40 25.76 18.76
N HIS A 37 -23.41 25.97 17.93
CA HIS A 37 -23.30 26.20 16.49
C HIS A 37 -23.11 27.70 16.24
N PRO A 38 -22.04 28.14 15.55
CA PRO A 38 -22.08 29.39 14.83
C PRO A 38 -22.58 29.16 13.40
N SER A 39 -23.78 29.68 13.14
CA SER A 39 -24.30 29.95 11.80
C SER A 39 -23.33 30.85 11.05
N ILE A 40 -22.80 30.40 9.90
CA ILE A 40 -22.17 31.30 8.92
C ILE A 40 -22.84 31.08 7.56
N GLN A 41 -23.24 32.23 7.02
CA GLN A 41 -24.13 32.45 5.90
C GLN A 41 -23.53 31.98 4.57
N ALA A 42 -24.40 31.42 3.73
CA ALA A 42 -24.14 31.06 2.36
C ALA A 42 -23.86 32.30 1.49
N THR A 43 -22.84 32.22 0.64
CA THR A 43 -22.63 33.16 -0.47
C THR A 43 -22.97 32.47 -1.78
N PRO A 44 -23.77 33.08 -2.67
CA PRO A 44 -24.14 32.50 -3.96
C PRO A 44 -23.01 32.54 -4.99
N ALA A 45 -22.95 31.49 -5.81
CA ALA A 45 -22.07 31.37 -6.96
C ALA A 45 -22.56 32.23 -8.15
N PRO A 46 -21.65 32.79 -8.98
CA PRO A 46 -22.00 33.29 -10.29
C PRO A 46 -22.07 32.18 -11.34
N ALA A 47 -23.05 32.35 -12.23
CA ALA A 47 -23.48 31.46 -13.28
C ALA A 47 -22.58 31.47 -14.54
N ALA A 48 -22.85 30.48 -15.37
CA ALA A 48 -22.26 30.09 -16.65
C ALA A 48 -22.11 31.20 -17.71
N ASP A 49 -21.21 30.97 -18.69
CA ASP A 49 -21.51 31.27 -20.10
C ASP A 49 -20.62 30.48 -21.10
N ALA A 50 -21.27 30.04 -22.18
CA ALA A 50 -20.80 29.79 -23.57
C ALA A 50 -19.86 28.61 -23.98
N SER A 51 -20.50 27.60 -24.60
CA SER A 51 -20.24 26.91 -25.91
C SER A 51 -19.31 27.57 -26.96
N PRO A 52 -19.06 26.99 -28.18
CA PRO A 52 -18.77 25.60 -28.61
C PRO A 52 -17.52 25.52 -29.57
N ALA A 53 -17.31 24.34 -30.18
CA ALA A 53 -16.20 23.82 -31.01
C ALA A 53 -15.67 24.67 -32.21
N PRO A 54 -14.54 24.26 -32.82
CA PRO A 54 -14.69 23.44 -34.03
C PRO A 54 -13.74 22.22 -34.14
N ALA A 55 -14.19 21.27 -34.95
CA ALA A 55 -13.47 20.13 -35.47
C ALA A 55 -12.27 20.54 -36.34
N VAL A 56 -11.16 19.82 -36.21
CA VAL A 56 -10.14 19.74 -37.26
C VAL A 56 -9.62 18.31 -37.32
N ALA A 57 -9.88 17.69 -38.47
CA ALA A 57 -9.33 16.42 -38.90
C ALA A 57 -7.83 16.57 -39.20
N ALA A 58 -7.04 15.57 -38.80
CA ALA A 58 -5.83 15.17 -39.51
C ALA A 58 -5.37 13.79 -39.00
N SER A 59 -5.68 12.75 -39.77
CA SER A 59 -4.99 11.46 -39.69
C SER A 59 -3.63 11.57 -40.38
N PRO A 60 -2.57 11.07 -39.74
CA PRO A 60 -1.53 10.36 -40.47
C PRO A 60 -1.56 8.89 -40.11
N SER A 61 -1.89 8.06 -41.11
CA SER A 61 -1.52 6.65 -41.15
C SER A 61 0.00 6.57 -41.18
N GLY A 62 0.60 6.46 -40.00
CA GLY A 62 1.96 5.97 -39.85
C GLY A 62 1.90 4.51 -39.42
N ALA A 63 2.13 3.60 -40.36
CA ALA A 63 2.49 2.22 -40.07
C ALA A 63 3.90 2.22 -39.43
N GLY A 64 3.97 2.66 -38.18
CA GLY A 64 5.12 2.49 -37.32
C GLY A 64 5.05 1.10 -36.75
N GLU A 65 5.93 0.24 -37.24
CA GLU A 65 6.27 -1.05 -36.64
C GLU A 65 6.35 -0.89 -35.13
N ALA A 66 5.35 -1.43 -34.43
CA ALA A 66 5.23 -1.36 -32.99
C ALA A 66 6.34 -2.22 -32.39
N THR A 67 7.53 -1.64 -32.32
CA THR A 67 8.59 -2.10 -31.44
C THR A 67 8.00 -1.99 -30.05
N ALA A 68 7.58 -3.13 -29.51
CA ALA A 68 7.03 -3.22 -28.18
C ALA A 68 7.94 -2.43 -27.22
N PRO A 69 7.41 -1.53 -26.38
CA PRO A 69 8.23 -0.77 -25.46
C PRO A 69 9.01 -1.78 -24.64
N SER A 70 10.33 -1.81 -24.85
CA SER A 70 11.22 -2.64 -24.06
C SER A 70 10.99 -2.23 -22.62
N ALA A 71 10.40 -3.14 -21.85
CA ALA A 71 10.14 -2.91 -20.44
C ALA A 71 11.45 -2.41 -19.81
N PRO A 72 11.42 -1.35 -18.99
CA PRO A 72 12.61 -0.90 -18.30
C PRO A 72 13.26 -2.10 -17.62
N ASP A 73 14.60 -2.16 -17.67
CA ASP A 73 15.50 -3.20 -17.16
C ASP A 73 15.34 -3.39 -15.64
N ALA A 74 14.12 -3.75 -15.26
CA ALA A 74 13.68 -3.96 -13.91
C ALA A 74 14.01 -5.43 -13.69
N GLY A 75 15.11 -5.65 -12.96
CA GLY A 75 15.71 -6.96 -12.77
C GLY A 75 14.73 -8.06 -12.30
N PRO A 76 15.20 -9.30 -12.15
CA PRO A 76 14.35 -10.45 -11.88
C PRO A 76 13.41 -10.21 -10.70
N ALA A 77 12.15 -10.59 -10.89
CA ALA A 77 11.11 -10.33 -9.90
C ALA A 77 11.44 -11.00 -8.55
N LEU A 78 11.30 -10.23 -7.48
CA LEU A 78 11.65 -10.64 -6.12
C LEU A 78 10.38 -11.02 -5.34
N SER A 79 10.49 -11.98 -4.43
CA SER A 79 9.44 -12.18 -3.42
C SER A 79 9.46 -11.05 -2.39
N ILE A 80 8.33 -10.81 -1.73
CA ILE A 80 8.18 -9.74 -0.74
C ILE A 80 9.09 -10.00 0.46
N ALA A 81 9.14 -11.24 0.95
CA ALA A 81 10.05 -11.63 2.03
C ALA A 81 11.52 -11.38 1.66
N LYS A 82 11.90 -11.56 0.40
CA LYS A 82 13.26 -11.26 -0.06
C LYS A 82 13.52 -9.75 -0.08
N LEU A 83 12.58 -8.94 -0.58
CA LEU A 83 12.68 -7.49 -0.53
C LEU A 83 12.85 -6.97 0.90
N LEU A 84 12.01 -7.44 1.82
CA LEU A 84 12.04 -7.02 3.23
C LEU A 84 13.34 -7.43 3.96
N ARG A 85 13.94 -8.57 3.58
CA ARG A 85 15.24 -9.02 4.09
C ARG A 85 16.40 -8.18 3.58
N LEU A 86 16.35 -7.75 2.32
CA LEU A 86 17.39 -6.90 1.72
C LEU A 86 17.43 -5.50 2.34
N LYS A 87 16.31 -5.03 2.90
CA LYS A 87 16.14 -3.68 3.46
C LYS A 87 16.68 -2.56 2.56
N PRO A 88 16.31 -2.54 1.26
CA PRO A 88 16.71 -1.47 0.36
C PRO A 88 16.24 -0.11 0.88
N VAL A 89 17.13 0.88 0.80
CA VAL A 89 16.86 2.26 1.27
C VAL A 89 16.10 3.05 0.20
N SER A 90 16.36 2.80 -1.08
CA SER A 90 15.71 3.43 -2.23
C SER A 90 15.94 2.60 -3.49
N GLY A 91 15.21 2.92 -4.56
CA GLY A 91 15.38 2.30 -5.88
C GLY A 91 14.08 1.74 -6.43
N THR A 92 14.15 1.20 -7.65
CA THR A 92 13.02 0.54 -8.29
C THR A 92 13.25 -0.98 -8.29
N HIS A 93 12.22 -1.73 -7.92
CA HIS A 93 12.27 -3.19 -7.85
C HIS A 93 11.01 -3.78 -8.46
N VAL A 94 11.14 -4.95 -9.08
CA VAL A 94 9.99 -5.78 -9.43
C VAL A 94 9.75 -6.76 -8.30
N ILE A 95 8.53 -6.79 -7.79
CA ILE A 95 8.10 -7.79 -6.81
C ILE A 95 6.90 -8.57 -7.32
N GLU A 96 6.73 -9.80 -6.83
CA GLU A 96 5.53 -10.58 -7.07
C GLU A 96 4.80 -10.84 -5.76
N GLY A 97 3.47 -10.80 -5.81
CA GLY A 97 2.65 -11.15 -4.65
C GLY A 97 1.17 -11.09 -4.93
N PHE A 98 0.39 -11.55 -3.95
CA PHE A 98 -1.06 -11.48 -3.95
C PHE A 98 -1.51 -10.15 -3.36
N VAL A 99 -2.44 -9.46 -4.03
CA VAL A 99 -3.12 -8.31 -3.44
C VAL A 99 -4.13 -8.86 -2.45
N THR A 100 -3.89 -8.69 -1.14
CA THR A 100 -4.74 -9.26 -0.10
C THR A 100 -5.78 -8.27 0.41
N ARG A 101 -5.51 -6.97 0.32
CA ARG A 101 -6.47 -5.89 0.58
C ARG A 101 -6.22 -4.68 -0.29
N VAL A 102 -7.31 -4.02 -0.70
CA VAL A 102 -7.28 -2.69 -1.32
C VAL A 102 -7.89 -1.68 -0.36
N VAL A 103 -7.10 -0.72 0.11
CA VAL A 103 -7.50 0.25 1.14
C VAL A 103 -7.51 1.66 0.53
N PRO A 104 -8.65 2.08 -0.06
CA PRO A 104 -8.81 3.45 -0.54
C PRO A 104 -8.88 4.43 0.63
N CYS A 105 -8.32 5.61 0.42
CA CYS A 105 -8.50 6.75 1.30
C CYS A 105 -9.89 7.35 1.10
N PRO A 106 -10.73 7.44 2.15
CA PRO A 106 -12.07 8.01 2.02
C PRO A 106 -11.98 9.52 1.71
N PRO A 107 -12.90 10.07 0.91
CA PRO A 107 -12.94 11.50 0.65
C PRO A 107 -13.23 12.27 1.95
N CYS A 108 -12.58 13.42 2.10
CA CYS A 108 -12.79 14.28 3.26
C CYS A 108 -14.18 14.95 3.20
N PRO A 109 -15.04 14.84 4.22
CA PRO A 109 -16.30 15.57 4.24
C PRO A 109 -16.06 17.09 4.27
N LYS A 110 -16.96 17.83 3.62
CA LYS A 110 -16.85 19.30 3.52
C LYS A 110 -16.83 19.93 4.92
N GLY A 111 -15.86 20.81 5.17
CA GLY A 111 -15.74 21.56 6.42
C GLY A 111 -15.06 20.80 7.57
N ALA A 112 -14.65 19.54 7.37
CA ALA A 112 -13.91 18.80 8.39
C ALA A 112 -12.40 18.97 8.23
N MET A 113 -11.69 19.01 9.36
CA MET A 113 -10.24 18.78 9.39
C MET A 113 -10.01 17.28 9.40
N CYS A 114 -9.88 16.67 8.22
CA CYS A 114 -9.64 15.24 8.15
C CYS A 114 -8.34 14.85 8.84
N LYS A 115 -8.40 13.77 9.63
CA LYS A 115 -7.18 13.10 10.08
C LYS A 115 -6.34 12.74 8.86
N PRO A 116 -5.00 12.85 8.95
CA PRO A 116 -4.12 12.45 7.87
C PRO A 116 -4.35 10.96 7.60
N CYS A 117 -5.09 10.69 6.52
CA CYS A 117 -5.19 9.39 5.92
C CYS A 117 -3.81 9.04 5.35
N MET A 118 -3.38 7.78 5.48
CA MET A 118 -2.07 7.35 4.99
C MET A 118 -1.97 7.36 3.44
N GLY A 119 -3.05 7.72 2.75
CA GLY A 119 -3.18 7.65 1.30
C GLY A 119 -3.70 6.29 0.83
N ASP A 120 -4.04 6.25 -0.45
CA ASP A 120 -4.45 5.01 -1.12
C ASP A 120 -3.32 3.99 -1.07
N HIS A 121 -3.59 2.79 -0.56
CA HIS A 121 -2.60 1.73 -0.49
C HIS A 121 -3.24 0.36 -0.66
N VAL A 122 -2.40 -0.61 -1.02
CA VAL A 122 -2.75 -2.02 -1.05
C VAL A 122 -1.82 -2.79 -0.12
N ILE A 123 -2.32 -3.88 0.42
CA ILE A 123 -1.50 -4.86 1.14
C ILE A 123 -1.19 -5.98 0.17
N VAL A 124 0.10 -6.25 -0.01
CA VAL A 124 0.59 -7.30 -0.89
C VAL A 124 1.32 -8.33 -0.05
N SER A 125 1.02 -9.60 -0.28
CA SER A 125 1.53 -10.72 0.50
C SER A 125 2.13 -11.81 -0.39
N ASP A 126 3.18 -12.48 0.07
CA ASP A 126 3.74 -13.65 -0.64
C ASP A 126 2.74 -14.82 -0.69
N THR A 127 1.80 -14.87 0.26
CA THR A 127 0.75 -15.90 0.35
C THR A 127 -0.63 -15.26 0.34
N LEU A 128 -1.66 -16.02 -0.03
CA LEU A 128 -3.06 -15.57 -0.08
C LEU A 128 -3.68 -15.45 1.33
N ARG A 129 -3.00 -14.76 2.25
CA ARG A 129 -3.46 -14.52 3.61
C ARG A 129 -3.81 -13.05 3.76
N ALA A 130 -5.08 -12.72 3.94
CA ALA A 130 -5.50 -11.36 4.25
C ALA A 130 -5.22 -11.05 5.73
N PRO A 131 -4.29 -10.14 6.06
CA PRO A 131 -4.20 -9.65 7.43
C PRO A 131 -5.48 -8.89 7.76
N GLU A 132 -5.97 -9.00 9.00
CA GLU A 132 -7.18 -8.27 9.39
C GLU A 132 -6.92 -6.78 9.60
N ASN A 133 -5.74 -6.46 10.14
CA ASN A 133 -5.31 -5.13 10.53
C ASN A 133 -3.82 -4.93 10.19
N HIS A 134 -3.38 -3.66 10.12
CA HIS A 134 -1.97 -3.29 9.88
C HIS A 134 -1.00 -3.84 10.93
N ASP A 135 -1.47 -4.13 12.14
CA ASP A 135 -0.65 -4.73 13.21
C ASP A 135 -0.31 -6.21 12.97
N GLN A 136 -1.05 -6.88 12.07
CA GLN A 136 -0.88 -8.31 11.77
C GLN A 136 0.00 -8.58 10.54
N LEU A 137 0.73 -7.56 10.05
CA LEU A 137 1.64 -7.71 8.91
C LEU A 137 2.84 -8.59 9.29
N GLY A 138 3.00 -9.69 8.57
CA GLY A 138 4.08 -10.65 8.73
C GLY A 138 5.31 -10.35 7.88
N ALA A 139 6.29 -11.25 7.93
CA ALA A 139 7.56 -11.13 7.21
C ALA A 139 7.45 -11.25 5.68
N GLY A 140 6.26 -11.53 5.14
CA GLY A 140 5.97 -11.63 3.72
C GLY A 140 4.89 -10.65 3.27
N ASP A 141 4.54 -9.65 4.10
CA ASP A 141 3.49 -8.67 3.82
C ASP A 141 4.10 -7.27 3.69
N VAL A 142 3.68 -6.51 2.69
CA VAL A 142 4.16 -5.14 2.43
C VAL A 142 2.99 -4.21 2.11
N ILE A 143 3.06 -2.98 2.61
CA ILE A 143 2.11 -1.92 2.27
C ILE A 143 2.68 -1.20 1.06
N VAL A 144 1.92 -1.17 -0.03
CA VAL A 144 2.29 -0.49 -1.27
C VAL A 144 1.34 0.67 -1.50
N PHE A 145 1.86 1.89 -1.46
CA PHE A 145 1.11 3.11 -1.74
C PHE A 145 0.83 3.24 -3.23
N VAL A 146 -0.39 3.62 -3.58
CA VAL A 146 -0.85 3.71 -4.97
C VAL A 146 -1.20 5.16 -5.28
N PRO A 147 -0.24 5.99 -5.75
CA PRO A 147 -0.46 7.42 -5.93
C PRO A 147 -1.45 7.73 -7.07
N ARG A 148 -1.67 6.77 -7.99
CA ARG A 148 -2.56 6.91 -9.13
C ARG A 148 -3.80 6.04 -8.92
N PRO A 149 -5.00 6.63 -8.71
CA PRO A 149 -6.22 5.85 -8.47
C PRO A 149 -6.60 4.94 -9.65
N ALA A 150 -6.19 5.29 -10.87
CA ALA A 150 -6.37 4.45 -12.06
C ALA A 150 -5.67 3.09 -11.95
N LEU A 151 -4.51 3.00 -11.28
CA LEU A 151 -3.83 1.72 -11.05
C LEU A 151 -4.58 0.88 -10.02
N MET A 152 -5.10 1.54 -8.97
CA MET A 152 -5.85 0.86 -7.92
C MET A 152 -7.10 0.15 -8.46
N ARG A 153 -7.82 0.80 -9.38
CA ARG A 153 -9.01 0.21 -10.04
C ARG A 153 -8.73 -1.03 -10.89
N ARG A 154 -7.46 -1.29 -11.26
CA ARG A 154 -7.04 -2.47 -12.04
C ARG A 154 -6.65 -3.66 -11.16
N MET A 155 -6.55 -3.45 -9.85
CA MET A 155 -6.20 -4.49 -8.89
C MET A 155 -7.46 -5.11 -8.31
N SER A 156 -7.41 -6.43 -8.11
CA SER A 156 -8.47 -7.19 -7.46
C SER A 156 -7.88 -7.98 -6.30
N GLU A 157 -8.61 -8.02 -5.20
CA GLU A 157 -8.20 -8.80 -4.03
C GLU A 157 -8.17 -10.30 -4.39
N GLY A 158 -7.20 -11.02 -3.82
CA GLY A 158 -6.95 -12.43 -4.09
C GLY A 158 -6.15 -12.73 -5.37
N GLN A 159 -5.91 -11.72 -6.22
CA GLN A 159 -5.19 -11.92 -7.48
C GLN A 159 -3.68 -11.72 -7.32
N ARG A 160 -2.89 -12.45 -8.14
CA ARG A 160 -1.42 -12.39 -8.11
C ARG A 160 -0.89 -11.45 -9.21
N TYR A 161 -0.06 -10.50 -8.81
CA TYR A 161 0.51 -9.49 -9.70
C TYR A 161 2.03 -9.47 -9.62
N GLY A 162 2.65 -9.08 -10.73
CA GLY A 162 4.00 -8.54 -10.79
C GLY A 162 3.91 -7.03 -10.70
N LEU A 163 4.50 -6.44 -9.67
CA LEU A 163 4.40 -5.03 -9.31
C LEU A 163 5.77 -4.39 -9.48
N THR A 164 5.85 -3.33 -10.29
CA THR A 164 7.04 -2.49 -10.35
C THR A 164 6.89 -1.40 -9.31
N VAL A 165 7.69 -1.50 -8.25
CA VAL A 165 7.61 -0.62 -7.09
C VAL A 165 8.86 0.26 -6.97
N ARG A 166 8.66 1.48 -6.49
CA ARG A 166 9.73 2.41 -6.13
C ARG A 166 9.77 2.61 -4.63
N ILE A 167 10.94 2.42 -4.04
CA ILE A 167 11.17 2.65 -2.62
C ILE A 167 11.54 4.11 -2.44
N ARG A 168 10.71 4.82 -1.68
CA ARG A 168 10.90 6.24 -1.37
C ARG A 168 11.99 6.42 -0.31
N PRO A 169 12.63 7.59 -0.23
CA PRO A 169 13.61 7.88 0.82
C PRO A 169 12.97 8.17 2.19
N MET A 170 11.64 8.18 2.28
CA MET A 170 10.90 8.47 3.51
C MET A 170 10.20 7.21 4.06
N LYS A 171 9.98 7.21 5.37
CA LYS A 171 9.29 6.15 6.09
C LYS A 171 8.14 6.75 6.89
N THR A 172 6.91 6.39 6.53
CA THR A 172 5.69 6.82 7.22
C THR A 172 4.98 5.65 7.92
N THR A 173 5.40 4.42 7.63
CA THR A 173 4.82 3.20 8.22
C THR A 173 5.75 2.55 9.25
N ALA A 174 5.20 1.64 10.05
CA ALA A 174 5.98 0.83 10.98
C ALA A 174 6.77 -0.32 10.29
N GLN A 175 6.68 -0.46 8.97
CA GLN A 175 7.33 -1.55 8.23
C GLN A 175 8.86 -1.51 8.35
N PRO A 176 9.56 -2.65 8.16
CA PRO A 176 11.02 -2.68 8.29
C PRO A 176 11.77 -1.93 7.18
N ILE A 177 11.08 -1.56 6.09
CA ILE A 177 11.61 -0.81 4.95
C ILE A 177 10.94 0.56 4.83
N ASN A 178 11.49 1.41 3.97
CA ASN A 178 10.88 2.69 3.61
C ASN A 178 9.60 2.49 2.80
N ASP A 179 8.85 3.57 2.63
CA ASP A 179 7.57 3.51 1.93
C ASP A 179 7.74 3.03 0.48
N VAL A 180 6.88 2.09 0.10
CA VAL A 180 6.89 1.48 -1.23
C VAL A 180 5.77 2.10 -2.06
N GLU A 181 6.11 2.63 -3.22
CA GLU A 181 5.17 3.28 -4.14
C GLU A 181 4.98 2.43 -5.40
N LEU A 182 3.74 2.25 -5.84
CA LEU A 182 3.44 1.51 -7.06
C LEU A 182 3.65 2.38 -8.31
N THR A 183 4.53 1.90 -9.19
CA THR A 183 4.85 2.54 -10.47
C THR A 183 4.19 1.84 -11.65
N ASP A 184 4.12 0.51 -11.65
CA ASP A 184 3.45 -0.26 -12.70
C ASP A 184 2.97 -1.62 -12.18
N LEU A 185 2.03 -2.26 -12.88
CA LEU A 185 1.49 -3.57 -12.50
C LEU A 185 1.15 -4.43 -13.71
N ARG A 186 1.38 -5.74 -13.54
CA ARG A 186 1.04 -6.80 -14.50
C ARG A 186 0.34 -7.95 -13.78
N LEU A 187 -0.82 -8.37 -14.27
CA LEU A 187 -1.50 -9.58 -13.77
C LEU A 187 -0.71 -10.83 -14.20
N LEU A 188 -0.39 -11.71 -13.26
CA LEU A 188 0.39 -12.93 -13.51
C LEU A 188 -0.47 -14.18 -13.57
N SER A 189 -1.52 -14.24 -12.75
CA SER A 189 -2.52 -15.30 -12.81
C SER A 189 -3.88 -14.66 -12.56
N PRO A 190 -4.85 -14.83 -13.47
CA PRO A 190 -6.26 -14.55 -13.21
C PRO A 190 -6.90 -15.65 -12.34
#